data_AF-K0X4M6-F1
#
_entry.id   AF-K0X4M6-F1
#
_cell.length_a   1.000
_cell.length_b   1.000
_cell.length_c   1.000
_cell.angle_alpha   90.00
_cell.angle_beta   90.00
_cell.angle_gamma   90.00
#
_symmetry.space_group_name_H-M   'P 1'
#
loop_
_entity.id
_entity.type
_entity.pdbx_description
1 polymer ?
#
loop_
_entity_poly.entity_id
_entity_poly.type
_entity_poly.pdbx_seq_one_letter_code
_entity_poly.pdbx_strand_id
1 'polypeptide(L)'
;MDDTKPFWHLFRHNRNDEKPSEIEIEAKLKEQIQALVRNGIFFDFEKRKAAPVQSKFGGKPALPKKFEWPHYTDEYGEHIVLPFFLQLSCEELSVYDTDNLLPHEGMFYLFYDLTNQPWRNSKGAKLLYTPTPISELVPADFPDNLPEEHRLPEMALKFTAHTCAPDWEDYVGMTGDDNTAYTDWDIIERKLGKWGYPHMESAGRILGYASLIQNGIAEACESRAQEEKQQTYSKKSAREWILLLQLNCIEEEEVDIPFGDCGSLYFYIRQQDLERRDFSQIQFELQCY
;
A
#
# COMPACT_ATOMS: atom_id res chain seq x y z
N MET A 1 19.47 -42.47 -63.47
CA MET A 1 20.29 -42.90 -62.32
C MET A 1 21.64 -42.26 -62.55
N ASP A 2 21.94 -41.08 -62.03
CA ASP A 2 21.83 -40.73 -60.62
C ASP A 2 21.56 -39.22 -60.46
N ASP A 3 20.59 -38.91 -59.61
CA ASP A 3 20.00 -37.60 -59.35
C ASP A 3 20.61 -37.06 -58.05
N THR A 4 21.38 -35.98 -58.09
CA THR A 4 21.68 -35.20 -56.87
C THR A 4 21.78 -33.70 -57.18
N LYS A 5 20.61 -33.05 -57.22
CA LYS A 5 20.54 -31.59 -57.01
C LYS A 5 20.91 -31.29 -55.56
N PRO A 6 21.83 -30.35 -55.26
CA PRO A 6 22.07 -29.94 -53.88
C PRO A 6 20.88 -29.11 -53.39
N PHE A 7 20.17 -29.67 -52.41
CA PHE A 7 19.02 -29.14 -51.70
C PHE A 7 19.41 -27.99 -50.73
N TRP A 8 20.27 -27.06 -51.16
CA TRP A 8 20.89 -26.06 -50.25
C TRP A 8 20.47 -24.60 -50.49
N HIS A 9 19.45 -24.34 -51.31
CA HIS A 9 19.01 -22.96 -51.62
C HIS A 9 17.68 -22.51 -50.98
N LEU A 10 17.17 -23.18 -49.94
CA LEU A 10 15.87 -22.85 -49.35
C LEU A 10 15.85 -22.45 -47.86
N PHE A 11 16.99 -22.27 -47.21
CA PHE A 11 17.05 -21.68 -45.87
C PHE A 11 18.09 -20.56 -45.77
N ARG A 12 17.92 -19.50 -46.56
CA ARG A 12 18.36 -18.16 -46.17
C ARG A 12 17.15 -17.44 -45.60
N HIS A 13 16.78 -17.78 -44.37
CA HIS A 13 16.09 -16.80 -43.55
C HIS A 13 17.13 -15.76 -43.13
N ASN A 14 17.16 -14.64 -43.83
CA ASN A 14 17.68 -13.40 -43.28
C ASN A 14 16.75 -13.01 -42.12
N ARG A 15 16.98 -13.59 -40.94
CA ARG A 15 16.67 -12.92 -39.69
C ARG A 15 17.97 -12.26 -39.23
N ASN A 16 18.15 -11.01 -39.65
CA ASN A 16 18.93 -10.07 -38.83
C ASN A 16 18.09 -9.83 -37.56
N ASP A 17 18.02 -10.81 -36.67
CA ASP A 17 17.63 -10.56 -35.29
C ASP A 17 18.94 -10.17 -34.59
N GLU A 18 19.45 -8.97 -34.89
CA GLU A 18 20.49 -8.37 -34.06
C GLU A 18 19.86 -8.23 -32.67
N LYS A 19 20.44 -8.92 -31.68
CA LYS A 19 20.00 -8.76 -30.29
C LYS A 19 20.09 -7.27 -29.95
N PRO A 20 19.03 -6.67 -29.38
CA PRO A 20 19.07 -5.27 -29.01
C PRO A 20 20.27 -5.01 -28.10
N SER A 21 20.93 -3.88 -28.33
CA SER A 21 22.05 -3.45 -27.49
C SER A 21 21.56 -3.19 -26.06
N GLU A 22 22.46 -3.30 -25.07
CA GLU A 22 22.13 -3.06 -23.65
C GLU A 22 21.52 -1.66 -23.44
N ILE A 23 21.93 -0.67 -24.24
CA ILE A 23 21.40 0.70 -24.23
C ILE A 23 19.94 0.75 -24.69
N GLU A 24 19.58 0.00 -25.74
CA GLU A 24 18.20 -0.06 -26.25
C GLU A 24 17.27 -0.78 -25.27
N ILE A 25 17.78 -1.84 -24.63
CA ILE A 25 17.05 -2.55 -23.56
C ILE A 25 16.81 -1.58 -22.39
N GLU A 26 17.85 -0.90 -21.89
CA GLU A 26 17.73 0.05 -20.79
C GLU A 26 16.72 1.16 -21.10
N ALA A 27 16.76 1.73 -22.30
CA ALA A 27 15.83 2.78 -22.72
C ALA A 27 14.37 2.29 -22.73
N LYS A 28 14.12 1.08 -23.26
CA LYS A 28 12.80 0.46 -23.27
C LYS A 28 12.28 0.20 -21.86
N LEU A 29 13.11 -0.37 -20.99
CA LEU A 29 12.72 -0.65 -19.60
C LEU A 29 12.42 0.64 -18.83
N LYS A 30 13.20 1.70 -19.07
CA LYS A 30 12.93 3.01 -18.49
C LYS A 30 11.56 3.56 -18.92
N GLU A 31 11.23 3.46 -20.22
CA GLU A 31 9.92 3.89 -20.74
C GLU A 31 8.78 3.06 -20.13
N GLN A 32 8.98 1.76 -19.95
CA GLN A 32 8.00 0.89 -19.28
C GLN A 32 7.77 1.32 -17.84
N ILE A 33 8.84 1.57 -17.05
CA ILE A 33 8.69 2.06 -15.67
C ILE A 33 8.02 3.44 -15.64
N GLN A 34 8.37 4.35 -16.55
CA GLN A 34 7.73 5.66 -16.68
C GLN A 34 6.22 5.57 -16.92
N ALA A 35 5.73 4.53 -17.59
CA ALA A 35 4.31 4.30 -17.80
C ALA A 35 3.59 3.69 -16.58
N LEU A 36 4.34 3.15 -15.62
CA LEU A 36 3.81 2.49 -14.42
C LEU A 36 3.88 3.36 -13.16
N VAL A 37 4.70 4.40 -13.14
CA VAL A 37 4.88 5.18 -11.92
C VAL A 37 3.60 5.84 -11.41
N ARG A 38 3.51 5.98 -10.08
CA ARG A 38 2.36 6.54 -9.35
C ARG A 38 2.81 7.62 -8.38
N ASN A 39 1.95 8.58 -8.05
CA ASN A 39 2.16 9.43 -6.89
C ASN A 39 2.04 8.60 -5.60
N GLY A 40 3.02 8.75 -4.70
CA GLY A 40 2.95 8.26 -3.34
C GLY A 40 3.18 9.39 -2.35
N ILE A 41 2.42 9.37 -1.26
CA ILE A 41 2.54 10.30 -0.14
C ILE A 41 3.19 9.56 1.01
N PHE A 42 4.29 10.09 1.53
CA PHE A 42 5.08 9.48 2.59
C PHE A 42 4.93 10.32 3.85
N PHE A 43 5.02 9.69 5.01
CA PHE A 43 5.00 10.41 6.28
C PHE A 43 6.00 9.87 7.29
N ASP A 44 6.50 10.79 8.10
CA ASP A 44 7.32 10.54 9.28
C ASP A 44 6.72 11.22 10.50
N PHE A 45 7.09 10.74 11.69
CA PHE A 45 6.68 11.32 12.96
C PHE A 45 7.50 12.58 13.27
N GLU A 46 6.82 13.63 13.72
CA GLU A 46 7.45 14.80 14.32
C GLU A 46 7.24 14.77 15.83
N LYS A 47 8.32 15.02 16.60
CA LYS A 47 8.32 15.10 18.07
C LYS A 47 7.61 16.36 18.59
N ARG A 48 6.34 16.52 18.22
CA ARG A 48 5.42 17.56 18.65
C ARG A 48 3.99 17.04 18.61
N LYS A 49 3.12 17.66 19.40
CA LYS A 49 1.68 17.43 19.31
C LYS A 49 1.10 18.08 18.05
N ALA A 50 0.05 17.47 17.53
CA ALA A 50 -0.70 18.00 16.40
C ALA A 50 -1.88 18.84 16.90
N ALA A 51 -2.39 19.77 16.07
CA ALA A 51 -3.70 20.35 16.37
C ALA A 51 -4.79 19.26 16.28
N PRO A 52 -5.93 19.40 16.97
CA PRO A 52 -6.93 18.35 17.09
C PRO A 52 -7.35 17.64 15.80
N VAL A 53 -7.53 18.39 14.71
CA VAL A 53 -8.01 17.90 13.41
C VAL A 53 -6.89 17.71 12.38
N GLN A 54 -5.63 17.84 12.79
CA GLN A 54 -4.48 17.54 11.93
C GLN A 54 -4.16 16.05 11.95
N SER A 55 -3.52 15.59 10.89
CA SER A 55 -3.00 14.24 10.77
C SER A 55 -1.97 13.98 11.87
N LYS A 56 -2.14 12.85 12.55
CA LYS A 56 -1.31 12.49 13.71
C LYS A 56 -1.32 11.00 13.98
N PHE A 57 -0.27 10.57 14.64
CA PHE A 57 -0.18 9.30 15.32
C PHE A 57 -0.60 9.41 16.77
N GLY A 58 -1.36 8.43 17.25
CA GLY A 58 -1.81 8.30 18.63
C GLY A 58 -2.51 9.54 19.20
N GLY A 59 -2.56 9.62 20.52
CA GLY A 59 -3.32 10.66 21.22
C GLY A 59 -4.84 10.51 21.07
N LYS A 60 -5.56 11.58 21.41
CA LYS A 60 -7.03 11.59 21.35
C LYS A 60 -7.49 11.94 19.94
N PRO A 61 -8.19 11.05 19.21
CA PRO A 61 -8.66 11.36 17.86
C PRO A 61 -9.73 12.46 17.88
N ALA A 62 -9.81 13.25 16.82
CA ALA A 62 -10.95 14.11 16.57
C ALA A 62 -11.99 13.33 15.77
N LEU A 63 -13.12 13.00 16.40
CA LEU A 63 -14.14 12.11 15.86
C LEU A 63 -15.46 12.83 15.61
N PRO A 64 -16.32 12.32 14.70
CA PRO A 64 -17.72 12.73 14.62
C PRO A 64 -18.45 12.48 15.95
N LYS A 65 -19.43 13.33 16.29
CA LYS A 65 -20.16 13.23 17.58
C LYS A 65 -20.83 11.89 17.87
N LYS A 66 -21.17 11.12 16.83
CA LYS A 66 -21.83 9.81 16.94
C LYS A 66 -20.93 8.67 16.43
N PHE A 67 -19.62 8.84 16.54
CA PHE A 67 -18.68 7.82 16.13
C PHE A 67 -18.70 6.65 17.12
N GLU A 68 -18.83 5.44 16.59
CA GLU A 68 -18.74 4.22 17.38
C GLU A 68 -17.29 3.76 17.41
N TRP A 69 -16.69 3.71 18.60
CA TRP A 69 -15.31 3.27 18.75
C TRP A 69 -15.17 1.80 18.31
N PRO A 70 -14.23 1.45 17.41
CA PRO A 70 -14.07 0.08 16.93
C PRO A 70 -13.75 -0.91 18.04
N HIS A 71 -14.53 -1.98 18.09
CA HIS A 71 -14.37 -3.07 19.06
C HIS A 71 -14.87 -4.36 18.43
N TYR A 72 -14.50 -5.49 19.03
CA TYR A 72 -15.02 -6.79 18.64
C TYR A 72 -14.96 -7.79 19.80
N THR A 73 -15.74 -8.87 19.70
CA THR A 73 -15.59 -10.04 20.56
C THR A 73 -14.82 -11.11 19.80
N ASP A 74 -13.75 -11.63 20.41
CA ASP A 74 -12.92 -12.70 19.83
C ASP A 74 -13.59 -14.08 19.92
N GLU A 75 -12.85 -15.13 19.50
CA GLU A 75 -13.35 -16.50 19.54
C GLU A 75 -13.49 -17.08 20.96
N TYR A 76 -12.84 -16.48 21.95
CA TYR A 76 -12.89 -16.86 23.35
C TYR A 76 -13.99 -16.13 24.13
N GLY A 77 -14.67 -15.17 23.50
CA GLY A 77 -15.72 -14.37 24.13
C GLY A 77 -15.20 -13.10 24.80
N GLU A 78 -13.92 -12.78 24.65
CA GLU A 78 -13.31 -11.57 25.22
C GLU A 78 -13.67 -10.35 24.38
N HIS A 79 -14.05 -9.26 25.05
CA HIS A 79 -14.43 -8.01 24.41
C HIS A 79 -13.22 -7.08 24.26
N ILE A 80 -12.77 -6.89 23.02
CA ILE A 80 -11.58 -6.15 22.67
C ILE A 80 -11.96 -4.79 22.08
N VAL A 81 -11.45 -3.73 22.70
CA VAL A 81 -11.54 -2.36 22.20
C VAL A 81 -10.26 -2.03 21.46
N LEU A 82 -10.37 -1.55 20.22
CA LEU A 82 -9.19 -1.36 19.39
C LEU A 82 -8.42 -0.08 19.78
N PRO A 83 -7.10 -0.17 19.99
CA PRO A 83 -6.22 0.99 20.06
C PRO A 83 -6.36 1.89 18.82
N PHE A 84 -6.26 3.20 19.04
CA PHE A 84 -6.21 4.21 17.97
C PHE A 84 -4.76 4.48 17.56
N PHE A 85 -4.48 4.42 16.25
CA PHE A 85 -3.14 4.58 15.70
C PHE A 85 -2.95 5.88 14.93
N LEU A 86 -3.79 6.14 13.94
CA LEU A 86 -3.62 7.28 13.02
C LEU A 86 -4.95 7.96 12.77
N GLN A 87 -4.93 9.28 12.67
CA GLN A 87 -5.92 10.02 11.89
C GLN A 87 -5.19 10.74 10.76
N LEU A 88 -5.79 10.75 9.57
CA LEU A 88 -5.22 11.36 8.37
C LEU A 88 -6.24 12.27 7.72
N SER A 89 -5.95 13.56 7.69
CA SER A 89 -6.83 14.58 7.13
C SER A 89 -6.75 14.57 5.60
N CYS A 90 -7.88 14.34 4.95
CA CYS A 90 -7.96 14.38 3.49
C CYS A 90 -7.60 15.76 2.92
N GLU A 91 -7.87 16.84 3.65
CA GLU A 91 -7.49 18.19 3.26
C GLU A 91 -5.96 18.34 3.25
N GLU A 92 -5.25 17.83 4.26
CA GLU A 92 -3.78 17.87 4.29
C GLU A 92 -3.16 16.99 3.20
N LEU A 93 -3.71 15.79 2.98
CA LEU A 93 -3.23 14.86 1.96
C LEU A 93 -3.44 15.38 0.53
N SER A 94 -4.51 16.15 0.28
CA SER A 94 -4.85 16.67 -1.05
C SER A 94 -3.75 17.53 -1.68
N VAL A 95 -2.89 18.14 -0.85
CA VAL A 95 -1.74 18.95 -1.31
C VAL A 95 -0.64 18.06 -1.93
N TYR A 96 -0.59 16.79 -1.54
CA TYR A 96 0.46 15.84 -1.92
C TYR A 96 -0.01 14.81 -2.96
N ASP A 97 -1.33 14.56 -3.03
CA ASP A 97 -1.97 13.66 -3.99
C ASP A 97 -2.06 14.29 -5.39
N THR A 98 -0.99 14.17 -6.18
CA THR A 98 -0.97 14.72 -7.54
C THR A 98 -1.80 13.92 -8.54
N ASP A 99 -2.15 12.68 -8.20
CA ASP A 99 -2.96 11.79 -9.05
C ASP A 99 -4.47 11.98 -8.78
N ASN A 100 -4.81 12.74 -7.73
CA ASN A 100 -6.17 13.13 -7.37
C ASN A 100 -7.10 11.93 -7.15
N LEU A 101 -6.61 10.95 -6.38
CA LEU A 101 -7.30 9.69 -6.09
C LEU A 101 -8.08 9.74 -4.76
N LEU A 102 -7.56 10.45 -3.75
CA LEU A 102 -8.16 10.52 -2.42
C LEU A 102 -9.30 11.54 -2.37
N PRO A 103 -10.22 11.41 -1.40
CA PRO A 103 -11.12 12.50 -1.03
C PRO A 103 -10.32 13.76 -0.66
N HIS A 104 -10.90 14.94 -0.90
CA HIS A 104 -10.28 16.23 -0.52
C HIS A 104 -10.77 16.74 0.83
N GLU A 105 -11.80 16.11 1.38
CA GLU A 105 -12.41 16.44 2.67
C GLU A 105 -12.69 15.16 3.43
N GLY A 106 -12.81 15.26 4.76
CA GLY A 106 -13.01 14.13 5.65
C GLY A 106 -11.71 13.63 6.28
N MET A 107 -11.82 12.49 6.96
CA MET A 107 -10.76 11.95 7.80
C MET A 107 -10.71 10.43 7.69
N PHE A 108 -9.51 9.89 7.53
CA PHE A 108 -9.25 8.46 7.76
C PHE A 108 -8.81 8.22 9.20
N TYR A 109 -9.17 7.07 9.75
CA TYR A 109 -8.78 6.61 11.09
C TYR A 109 -8.30 5.17 11.04
N LEU A 110 -7.11 4.90 11.59
CA LEU A 110 -6.58 3.56 11.78
C LEU A 110 -6.77 3.11 13.22
N PHE A 111 -7.35 1.93 13.39
CA PHE A 111 -7.43 1.19 14.64
C PHE A 111 -6.91 -0.23 14.43
N TYR A 112 -6.08 -0.72 15.34
CA TYR A 112 -5.44 -2.03 15.21
C TYR A 112 -5.24 -2.70 16.58
N ASP A 113 -5.53 -4.00 16.64
CA ASP A 113 -5.39 -4.83 17.83
C ASP A 113 -3.92 -5.16 18.11
N LEU A 114 -3.37 -4.51 19.14
CA LEU A 114 -2.01 -4.70 19.61
C LEU A 114 -1.78 -6.00 20.38
N THR A 115 -2.84 -6.64 20.88
CA THR A 115 -2.74 -7.87 21.65
C THR A 115 -2.71 -9.09 20.74
N ASN A 116 -3.71 -9.21 19.87
CA ASN A 116 -3.84 -10.38 19.00
C ASN A 116 -3.06 -10.24 17.68
N GLN A 117 -2.70 -9.01 17.29
CA GLN A 117 -1.98 -8.67 16.06
C GLN A 117 -2.42 -9.50 14.85
N PRO A 118 -3.68 -9.34 14.39
CA PRO A 118 -4.19 -10.14 13.28
C PRO A 118 -3.36 -9.89 12.01
N TRP A 119 -3.17 -10.96 11.24
CA TRP A 119 -2.31 -10.95 10.04
C TRP A 119 -3.04 -10.63 8.74
N ARG A 120 -4.36 -10.81 8.73
CA ARG A 120 -5.22 -10.64 7.54
C ARG A 120 -6.55 -10.03 7.96
N ASN A 121 -7.41 -9.75 6.99
CA ASN A 121 -8.79 -9.29 7.18
C ASN A 121 -9.43 -9.91 8.42
N SER A 122 -9.74 -9.06 9.38
CA SER A 122 -10.34 -9.48 10.64
C SER A 122 -11.14 -8.34 11.23
N LYS A 123 -11.74 -8.59 12.40
CA LYS A 123 -12.39 -7.54 13.17
C LYS A 123 -11.37 -6.64 13.91
N GLY A 124 -10.12 -7.10 14.04
CA GLY A 124 -9.05 -6.44 14.80
C GLY A 124 -8.20 -5.42 14.03
N ALA A 125 -8.47 -5.19 12.75
CA ALA A 125 -7.81 -4.16 11.95
C ALA A 125 -8.86 -3.34 11.19
N LYS A 126 -8.88 -2.02 11.39
CA LYS A 126 -9.88 -1.12 10.82
C LYS A 126 -9.25 0.17 10.33
N LEU A 127 -9.24 0.36 9.02
CA LEU A 127 -9.04 1.67 8.40
C LEU A 127 -10.42 2.21 7.99
N LEU A 128 -10.85 3.29 8.64
CA LEU A 128 -12.19 3.86 8.50
C LEU A 128 -12.10 5.23 7.87
N TYR A 129 -13.05 5.58 7.00
CA TYR A 129 -13.19 6.92 6.45
C TYR A 129 -14.51 7.54 6.91
N THR A 130 -14.49 8.83 7.25
CA THR A 130 -15.72 9.61 7.42
C THR A 130 -15.66 10.88 6.58
N PRO A 131 -16.73 11.22 5.82
CA PRO A 131 -16.81 12.47 5.08
C PRO A 131 -17.20 13.66 5.97
N THR A 132 -17.09 13.53 7.29
CA THR A 132 -17.51 14.55 8.26
C THR A 132 -16.58 15.75 8.15
N PRO A 133 -17.09 16.98 7.95
CA PRO A 133 -16.24 18.17 7.86
C PRO A 133 -15.42 18.38 9.14
N ILE A 134 -14.20 18.91 9.02
CA ILE A 134 -13.30 19.13 10.16
C ILE A 134 -13.93 20.00 11.27
N SER A 135 -14.84 20.91 10.92
CA SER A 135 -15.55 21.78 11.86
C SER A 135 -16.55 21.04 12.75
N GLU A 136 -16.94 19.83 12.38
CA GLU A 136 -17.87 18.98 13.14
C GLU A 136 -17.16 17.89 13.96
N LEU A 137 -15.84 17.74 13.76
CA LEU A 137 -15.02 16.81 14.53
C LEU A 137 -14.68 17.39 15.91
N VAL A 138 -14.74 16.54 16.92
CA VAL A 138 -14.42 16.91 18.30
C VAL A 138 -13.41 15.92 18.89
N PRO A 139 -12.41 16.37 19.67
CA PRO A 139 -11.54 15.45 20.41
C PRO A 139 -12.38 14.51 21.27
N ALA A 140 -12.14 13.21 21.11
CA ALA A 140 -12.82 12.16 21.87
C ALA A 140 -11.88 11.59 22.93
N ASP A 141 -12.42 11.35 24.13
CA ASP A 141 -11.73 10.59 25.16
C ASP A 141 -11.68 9.10 24.76
N PHE A 142 -10.66 8.40 25.26
CA PHE A 142 -10.56 6.96 25.09
C PHE A 142 -11.71 6.25 25.83
N PRO A 143 -12.20 5.11 25.34
CA PRO A 143 -13.10 4.26 26.10
C PRO A 143 -12.48 3.86 27.45
N ASP A 144 -13.29 3.82 28.51
CA ASP A 144 -12.82 3.51 29.88
C ASP A 144 -12.11 2.16 29.97
N ASN A 145 -12.52 1.19 29.15
CA ASN A 145 -11.97 -0.16 29.08
C ASN A 145 -10.82 -0.32 28.08
N LEU A 146 -10.30 0.75 27.48
CA LEU A 146 -9.07 0.70 26.70
C LEU A 146 -7.87 0.72 27.67
N PRO A 147 -7.01 -0.32 27.68
CA PRO A 147 -5.82 -0.40 28.54
C PRO A 147 -4.89 0.80 28.36
N GLU A 148 -4.14 1.17 29.39
CA GLU A 148 -3.26 2.36 29.36
C GLU A 148 -2.11 2.18 28.38
N GLU A 149 -1.56 0.98 28.29
CA GLU A 149 -0.53 0.56 27.34
C GLU A 149 -0.99 0.63 25.87
N HIS A 150 -2.31 0.66 25.63
CA HIS A 150 -2.90 0.81 24.31
C HIS A 150 -3.23 2.27 23.96
N ARG A 151 -2.93 3.22 24.85
CA ARG A 151 -3.13 4.67 24.63
C ARG A 151 -1.83 5.26 24.12
N LEU A 152 -1.65 5.18 22.80
CA LEU A 152 -0.42 5.57 22.12
C LEU A 152 -0.12 7.08 22.29
N PRO A 153 1.17 7.47 22.39
CA PRO A 153 1.55 8.88 22.51
C PRO A 153 1.18 9.66 21.25
N GLU A 154 0.99 10.97 21.41
CA GLU A 154 0.60 11.84 20.29
C GLU A 154 1.82 12.41 19.58
N MET A 155 1.95 12.15 18.29
CA MET A 155 2.96 12.72 17.41
C MET A 155 2.33 13.26 16.13
N ALA A 156 2.70 14.47 15.73
CA ALA A 156 2.29 15.03 14.46
C ALA A 156 2.95 14.29 13.29
N LEU A 157 2.33 14.34 12.11
CA LEU A 157 2.91 13.79 10.89
C LEU A 157 3.48 14.90 10.01
N LYS A 158 4.59 14.59 9.35
CA LYS A 158 5.15 15.41 8.27
C LYS A 158 5.04 14.64 6.96
N PHE A 159 4.43 15.25 5.96
CA PHE A 159 4.22 14.63 4.65
C PHE A 159 5.22 15.09 3.60
N THR A 160 5.59 14.17 2.71
CA THR A 160 6.24 14.44 1.42
C THR A 160 5.55 13.68 0.30
N ALA A 161 5.70 14.14 -0.95
CA ALA A 161 5.19 13.46 -2.14
C ALA A 161 6.34 13.07 -3.05
N HIS A 162 6.31 11.84 -3.57
CA HIS A 162 7.30 11.35 -4.52
C HIS A 162 6.64 10.49 -5.59
N THR A 163 7.26 10.45 -6.77
CA THR A 163 6.88 9.53 -7.83
C THR A 163 7.50 8.16 -7.55
N CYS A 164 6.66 7.14 -7.41
CA CYS A 164 7.04 5.79 -7.02
C CYS A 164 7.02 4.86 -8.24
N ALA A 165 8.06 4.05 -8.41
CA ALA A 165 8.06 2.93 -9.33
C ALA A 165 7.56 1.65 -8.62
N PRO A 166 7.00 0.67 -9.36
CA PRO A 166 6.63 -0.62 -8.80
C PRO A 166 7.85 -1.38 -8.26
N ASP A 167 7.62 -2.28 -7.30
CA ASP A 167 8.59 -3.32 -6.94
C ASP A 167 8.47 -4.53 -7.88
N TRP A 168 9.19 -5.61 -7.57
CA TRP A 168 9.19 -6.83 -8.39
C TRP A 168 7.78 -7.45 -8.50
N GLU A 169 7.08 -7.60 -7.38
CA GLU A 169 5.77 -8.25 -7.33
C GLU A 169 4.76 -7.43 -8.15
N ASP A 170 4.72 -6.12 -7.94
CA ASP A 170 3.87 -5.22 -8.69
C ASP A 170 4.24 -5.17 -10.18
N TYR A 171 5.53 -5.13 -10.51
CA TYR A 171 6.01 -5.10 -11.89
C TYR A 171 5.55 -6.35 -12.65
N VAL A 172 5.80 -7.54 -12.11
CA VAL A 172 5.41 -8.81 -12.73
C VAL A 172 3.91 -8.99 -12.79
N GLY A 173 3.18 -8.54 -11.76
CA GLY A 173 1.72 -8.47 -11.79
C GLY A 173 1.21 -7.61 -12.95
N MET A 174 1.92 -6.52 -13.28
CA MET A 174 1.58 -5.53 -14.31
C MET A 174 2.09 -5.81 -15.73
N THR A 175 3.22 -6.49 -15.89
CA THR A 175 3.77 -6.81 -17.22
C THR A 175 3.48 -8.24 -17.65
N GLY A 176 3.18 -9.12 -16.69
CA GLY A 176 3.18 -10.56 -16.90
C GLY A 176 4.55 -11.16 -16.59
N ASP A 177 4.52 -12.44 -16.26
CA ASP A 177 5.69 -13.25 -15.91
C ASP A 177 6.11 -14.05 -17.14
N ASP A 178 6.95 -13.45 -17.98
CA ASP A 178 7.57 -14.13 -19.11
C ASP A 178 9.04 -14.47 -18.81
N ASN A 179 9.67 -15.25 -19.68
CA ASN A 179 11.04 -15.73 -19.47
C ASN A 179 12.09 -14.61 -19.35
N THR A 180 11.75 -13.35 -19.66
CA THR A 180 12.66 -12.20 -19.59
C THR A 180 12.42 -11.29 -18.38
N ALA A 181 11.33 -11.48 -17.63
CA ALA A 181 10.96 -10.61 -16.51
C ALA A 181 12.08 -10.47 -15.47
N TYR A 182 12.71 -11.58 -15.06
CA TYR A 182 13.83 -11.56 -14.10
C TYR A 182 15.04 -10.80 -14.63
N THR A 183 15.43 -11.03 -15.90
CA THR A 183 16.59 -10.35 -16.49
C THR A 183 16.34 -8.85 -16.70
N ASP A 184 15.09 -8.48 -17.00
CA ASP A 184 14.68 -7.10 -17.12
C ASP A 184 14.68 -6.42 -15.74
N TRP A 185 14.17 -7.11 -14.72
CA TRP A 185 14.16 -6.61 -13.34
C TRP A 185 15.56 -6.35 -12.78
N ASP A 186 16.52 -7.25 -13.03
CA ASP A 186 17.93 -7.04 -12.64
C ASP A 186 18.51 -5.73 -13.19
N ILE A 187 18.05 -5.29 -14.37
CA ILE A 187 18.45 -4.00 -14.96
C ILE A 187 17.67 -2.87 -14.29
N ILE A 188 16.36 -3.01 -14.16
CA ILE A 188 15.47 -2.02 -13.54
C ILE A 188 15.95 -1.68 -12.13
N GLU A 189 16.07 -2.66 -11.24
CA GLU A 189 16.42 -2.48 -9.83
C GLU A 189 17.71 -1.67 -9.66
N ARG A 190 18.75 -1.98 -10.43
CA ARG A 190 20.04 -1.27 -10.39
C ARG A 190 19.99 0.15 -10.95
N LYS A 191 18.93 0.51 -11.67
CA LYS A 191 18.79 1.79 -12.39
C LYS A 191 17.69 2.69 -11.85
N LEU A 192 16.73 2.18 -11.08
CA LEU A 192 15.58 2.95 -10.55
C LEU A 192 16.01 4.29 -9.93
N GLY A 193 16.96 4.27 -9.00
CA GLY A 193 17.48 5.50 -8.38
C GLY A 193 18.09 6.50 -9.38
N LYS A 194 18.79 6.01 -10.41
CA LYS A 194 19.35 6.85 -11.49
C LYS A 194 18.29 7.36 -12.45
N TRP A 195 17.16 6.65 -12.57
CA TRP A 195 16.02 7.07 -13.36
C TRP A 195 15.10 8.06 -12.62
N GLY A 196 15.41 8.38 -11.36
CA GLY A 196 14.65 9.35 -10.56
C GLY A 196 13.62 8.72 -9.62
N TYR A 197 13.70 7.40 -9.41
CA TYR A 197 12.80 6.65 -8.53
C TYR A 197 13.62 6.01 -7.38
N PRO A 198 14.15 6.83 -6.45
CA PRO A 198 14.88 6.29 -5.30
C PRO A 198 13.94 5.50 -4.38
N HIS A 199 14.50 4.53 -3.66
CA HIS A 199 13.80 3.94 -2.53
C HIS A 199 13.64 5.00 -1.43
N MET A 200 12.45 5.08 -0.85
CA MET A 200 12.09 6.04 0.19
C MET A 200 11.83 5.29 1.50
N GLU A 201 12.66 5.57 2.51
CA GLU A 201 12.42 5.17 3.89
C GLU A 201 11.47 6.17 4.55
N SER A 202 10.51 5.67 5.32
CA SER A 202 9.50 6.48 6.01
C SER A 202 8.82 5.67 7.11
N ALA A 203 8.18 6.33 8.08
CA ALA A 203 7.30 5.65 9.03
C ALA A 203 6.08 5.00 8.36
N GLY A 204 5.57 5.60 7.28
CA GLY A 204 4.51 5.00 6.48
C GLY A 204 4.25 5.77 5.19
N ARG A 205 3.29 5.26 4.40
CA ARG A 205 2.90 5.86 3.12
C ARG A 205 1.44 5.63 2.78
N ILE A 206 0.94 6.43 1.86
CA ILE A 206 -0.42 6.47 1.33
C ILE A 206 -0.29 6.54 -0.20
N LEU A 207 -1.07 5.74 -0.93
CA LEU A 207 -0.93 5.58 -2.39
C LEU A 207 0.47 5.10 -2.81
N GLY A 208 0.79 5.21 -4.11
CA GLY A 208 2.03 4.71 -4.69
C GLY A 208 2.08 3.18 -4.76
N TYR A 209 3.25 2.64 -4.46
CA TYR A 209 3.54 1.21 -4.39
C TYR A 209 4.01 0.86 -2.98
N ALA A 210 3.60 -0.31 -2.49
CA ALA A 210 4.02 -0.78 -1.18
C ALA A 210 5.50 -1.16 -1.22
N SER A 211 6.20 -1.01 -0.09
CA SER A 211 7.46 -1.73 0.11
C SER A 211 7.14 -3.09 0.69
N LEU A 212 6.91 -4.10 -0.16
CA LEU A 212 6.51 -5.44 0.29
C LEU A 212 7.67 -6.18 0.94
N ILE A 213 7.36 -7.00 1.96
CA ILE A 213 8.32 -7.86 2.66
C ILE A 213 8.21 -9.30 2.15
N GLN A 214 7.00 -9.72 1.78
CA GLN A 214 6.69 -11.07 1.30
C GLN A 214 6.08 -10.99 -0.11
N ASN A 215 5.17 -11.90 -0.48
CA ASN A 215 4.55 -11.95 -1.81
C ASN A 215 3.61 -10.76 -2.07
N GLY A 216 3.22 -10.57 -3.34
CA GLY A 216 2.25 -9.56 -3.79
C GLY A 216 0.92 -9.54 -3.03
N ILE A 217 0.63 -8.43 -2.35
CA ILE A 217 -0.63 -8.24 -1.61
C ILE A 217 -1.81 -7.98 -2.56
N ALA A 218 -1.58 -7.29 -3.68
CA ALA A 218 -2.63 -7.03 -4.67
C ALA A 218 -3.23 -8.35 -5.23
N GLU A 219 -2.38 -9.33 -5.54
CA GLU A 219 -2.77 -10.68 -5.94
C GLU A 219 -3.51 -11.41 -4.81
N ALA A 220 -3.03 -11.29 -3.58
CA ALA A 220 -3.67 -11.91 -2.42
C ALA A 220 -5.07 -11.34 -2.14
N CYS A 221 -5.23 -10.01 -2.20
CA CYS A 221 -6.51 -9.32 -2.12
C CYS A 221 -7.46 -9.76 -3.22
N GLU A 222 -6.95 -9.89 -4.45
CA GLU A 222 -7.76 -10.35 -5.56
C GLU A 222 -8.20 -11.81 -5.39
N SER A 223 -7.31 -12.72 -4.99
CA SER A 223 -7.67 -14.11 -4.70
C SER A 223 -8.80 -14.19 -3.69
N ARG A 224 -8.67 -13.48 -2.56
CA ARG A 224 -9.69 -13.46 -1.49
C ARG A 224 -11.03 -12.92 -2.00
N ALA A 225 -11.02 -11.79 -2.70
CA ALA A 225 -12.24 -11.19 -3.22
C ALA A 225 -12.95 -12.07 -4.26
N GLN A 226 -12.20 -12.85 -5.04
CA GLN A 226 -12.76 -13.78 -6.02
C GLN A 226 -13.23 -15.09 -5.40
N GLU A 227 -12.56 -15.58 -4.35
CA GLU A 227 -13.01 -16.71 -3.55
C GLU A 227 -14.39 -16.43 -2.92
N GLU A 228 -14.57 -15.23 -2.33
CA GLU A 228 -15.86 -14.79 -1.79
C GLU A 228 -16.96 -14.71 -2.87
N LYS A 229 -16.59 -14.32 -4.09
CA LYS A 229 -17.52 -14.20 -5.23
C LYS A 229 -17.67 -15.48 -6.05
N GLN A 230 -16.94 -16.56 -5.72
CA GLN A 230 -16.86 -17.81 -6.48
C GLN A 230 -16.52 -17.58 -7.97
N GLN A 231 -15.61 -16.65 -8.25
CA GLN A 231 -15.20 -16.24 -9.59
C GLN A 231 -13.74 -16.62 -9.87
N THR A 232 -13.34 -16.63 -11.14
CA THR A 232 -11.97 -16.99 -11.53
C THR A 232 -11.03 -15.80 -11.38
N TYR A 233 -9.92 -16.02 -10.67
CA TYR A 233 -8.82 -15.07 -10.54
C TYR A 233 -8.21 -14.69 -11.91
N SER A 234 -7.83 -13.42 -12.07
CA SER A 234 -6.98 -12.99 -13.17
C SER A 234 -5.88 -12.04 -12.68
N LYS A 235 -4.66 -12.19 -13.20
CA LYS A 235 -3.56 -11.24 -12.91
C LYS A 235 -3.89 -9.80 -13.33
N LYS A 236 -4.80 -9.62 -14.30
CA LYS A 236 -5.21 -8.28 -14.75
C LYS A 236 -6.08 -7.57 -13.71
N SER A 237 -6.96 -8.29 -13.03
CA SER A 237 -7.83 -7.70 -12.00
C SER A 237 -7.09 -7.42 -10.69
N ALA A 238 -5.99 -8.12 -10.40
CA ALA A 238 -5.10 -7.77 -9.29
C ALA A 238 -4.56 -6.32 -9.40
N ARG A 239 -4.36 -5.81 -10.62
CA ARG A 239 -3.88 -4.44 -10.88
C ARG A 239 -4.86 -3.34 -10.47
N GLU A 240 -6.12 -3.70 -10.25
CA GLU A 240 -7.15 -2.77 -9.77
C GLU A 240 -6.99 -2.46 -8.27
N TRP A 241 -6.16 -3.22 -7.53
CA TRP A 241 -5.90 -2.96 -6.13
C TRP A 241 -4.86 -1.84 -5.97
N ILE A 242 -5.22 -0.86 -5.15
CA ILE A 242 -4.43 0.33 -4.85
C ILE A 242 -4.08 0.29 -3.37
N LEU A 243 -2.81 0.53 -3.05
CA LEU A 243 -2.38 0.75 -1.67
C LEU A 243 -3.06 2.01 -1.14
N LEU A 244 -3.85 1.89 -0.08
CA LEU A 244 -4.47 3.02 0.59
C LEU A 244 -3.62 3.51 1.77
N LEU A 245 -3.00 2.58 2.51
CA LEU A 245 -2.11 2.91 3.63
C LEU A 245 -1.12 1.77 3.87
N GLN A 246 0.15 2.11 4.02
CA GLN A 246 1.16 1.26 4.64
C GLN A 246 1.67 1.96 5.91
N LEU A 247 1.75 1.22 7.02
CA LEU A 247 2.35 1.67 8.27
C LEU A 247 3.43 0.66 8.66
N ASN A 248 4.68 1.13 8.74
CA ASN A 248 5.81 0.31 9.17
C ASN A 248 5.84 0.21 10.70
N CYS A 249 6.70 -0.66 11.25
CA CYS A 249 6.97 -0.68 12.69
C CYS A 249 7.29 0.71 13.22
N ILE A 250 6.88 0.96 14.45
CA ILE A 250 7.06 2.26 15.09
C ILE A 250 8.21 2.10 16.08
N GLU A 251 9.33 2.76 15.83
CA GLU A 251 10.52 2.74 16.67
C GLU A 251 10.81 4.15 17.17
N GLU A 252 10.01 4.61 18.13
CA GLU A 252 10.14 5.95 18.73
C GLU A 252 10.53 5.85 20.21
N GLU A 253 11.16 6.90 20.74
CA GLU A 253 11.65 6.92 22.12
C GLU A 253 10.52 6.72 23.15
N GLU A 254 9.31 7.19 22.84
CA GLU A 254 8.13 7.09 23.71
C GLU A 254 7.31 5.81 23.48
N VAL A 255 7.53 5.13 22.34
CA VAL A 255 6.71 3.99 21.94
C VAL A 255 7.43 3.12 20.90
N ASP A 256 7.45 1.82 21.18
CA ASP A 256 8.01 0.80 20.30
C ASP A 256 6.90 -0.22 19.99
N ILE A 257 6.53 -0.34 18.71
CA ILE A 257 5.48 -1.25 18.24
C ILE A 257 6.03 -2.09 17.09
N PRO A 258 6.50 -3.31 17.38
CA PRO A 258 6.78 -4.28 16.35
C PRO A 258 5.47 -4.88 15.82
N PHE A 259 5.34 -4.95 14.50
CA PHE A 259 4.31 -5.72 13.81
C PHE A 259 4.90 -7.08 13.41
N GLY A 260 4.64 -8.13 14.19
CA GLY A 260 5.36 -9.39 14.02
C GLY A 260 6.87 -9.22 14.21
N ASP A 261 7.67 -9.75 13.29
CA ASP A 261 9.14 -9.57 13.27
C ASP A 261 9.52 -8.39 12.36
N CYS A 262 9.49 -7.18 12.92
CA CYS A 262 9.79 -5.92 12.21
C CYS A 262 9.01 -5.71 10.89
N GLY A 263 7.71 -6.04 10.91
CA GLY A 263 6.84 -5.99 9.75
C GLY A 263 6.17 -4.66 9.45
N SER A 264 5.07 -4.71 8.71
CA SER A 264 4.26 -3.56 8.32
C SER A 264 2.80 -3.96 8.11
N LEU A 265 1.90 -3.02 8.36
CA LEU A 265 0.48 -3.13 8.07
C LEU A 265 0.19 -2.53 6.69
N TYR A 266 -0.58 -3.24 5.88
CA TYR A 266 -0.95 -2.80 4.53
C TYR A 266 -2.46 -2.84 4.36
N PHE A 267 -3.02 -1.74 3.86
CA PHE A 267 -4.43 -1.60 3.55
C PHE A 267 -4.59 -1.29 2.06
N TYR A 268 -5.39 -2.10 1.38
CA TYR A 268 -5.63 -2.00 -0.06
C TYR A 268 -7.11 -1.82 -0.35
N ILE A 269 -7.41 -1.08 -1.41
CA ILE A 269 -8.78 -0.86 -1.90
C ILE A 269 -8.81 -1.05 -3.43
N ARG A 270 -9.95 -1.49 -3.98
CA ARG A 270 -10.11 -1.48 -5.43
C ARG A 270 -10.26 -0.06 -5.96
N GLN A 271 -9.67 0.20 -7.12
CA GLN A 271 -9.73 1.49 -7.81
C GLN A 271 -11.16 2.00 -7.97
N GLN A 272 -12.09 1.15 -8.41
CA GLN A 272 -13.49 1.56 -8.61
C GLN A 272 -14.20 1.93 -7.30
N ASP A 273 -13.82 1.29 -6.19
CA ASP A 273 -14.39 1.60 -4.87
C ASP A 273 -13.82 2.93 -4.35
N LEU A 274 -12.53 3.18 -4.57
CA LEU A 274 -11.90 4.46 -4.29
C LEU A 274 -12.54 5.61 -5.08
N GLU A 275 -12.74 5.43 -6.40
CA GLU A 275 -13.43 6.40 -7.27
C GLU A 275 -14.86 6.71 -6.80
N ARG A 276 -15.57 5.69 -6.31
CA ARG A 276 -16.92 5.85 -5.72
C ARG A 276 -16.91 6.37 -4.28
N ARG A 277 -15.73 6.51 -3.67
CA ARG A 277 -15.54 6.82 -2.24
C ARG A 277 -16.22 5.81 -1.31
N ASP A 278 -16.27 4.56 -1.74
CA ASP A 278 -16.79 3.44 -0.97
C ASP A 278 -15.64 2.70 -0.27
N PHE A 279 -15.39 3.05 0.98
CA PHE A 279 -14.33 2.46 1.79
C PHE A 279 -14.78 1.22 2.58
N SER A 280 -15.92 0.62 2.22
CA SER A 280 -16.45 -0.56 2.93
C SER A 280 -15.72 -1.86 2.61
N GLN A 281 -14.95 -1.90 1.50
CA GLN A 281 -14.27 -3.10 0.99
C GLN A 281 -12.74 -2.99 1.04
N ILE A 282 -12.20 -2.33 2.06
CA ILE A 282 -10.76 -2.30 2.31
C ILE A 282 -10.28 -3.69 2.74
N GLN A 283 -9.23 -4.17 2.09
CA GLN A 283 -8.50 -5.37 2.46
C GLN A 283 -7.28 -5.00 3.31
N PHE A 284 -6.91 -5.88 4.24
CA PHE A 284 -5.81 -5.71 5.16
C PHE A 284 -4.91 -6.96 5.18
N GLU A 285 -3.60 -6.73 5.23
CA GLU A 285 -2.58 -7.75 5.46
C GLU A 285 -1.42 -7.17 6.26
N LEU A 286 -0.86 -7.98 7.17
CA LEU A 286 0.43 -7.74 7.81
C LEU A 286 1.46 -8.63 7.13
N GLN A 287 2.62 -8.06 6.80
CA GLN A 287 3.81 -8.85 6.42
C GLN A 287 4.95 -8.54 7.38
N CYS A 288 5.80 -9.53 7.67
CA CYS A 288 7.02 -9.39 8.47
C CYS A 288 8.13 -10.29 7.92
N TYR A 289 9.35 -10.10 8.42
CA TYR A 289 10.56 -10.83 7.98
C TYR A 289 10.57 -12.30 8.44
#